data_AF-A0AA95IY04-F1
#
_entry.id   AF-A0AA95IY04-F1
#
_cell.length_a   1.000
_cell.length_b   1.000
_cell.length_c   1.000
_cell.angle_alpha   90.00
_cell.angle_beta   90.00
_cell.angle_gamma   90.00
#
_symmetry.space_group_name_H-M   'P 1'
#
loop_
_entity.id
_entity.type
_entity.pdbx_description
1 polymer ?
#
loop_
_entity_poly.entity_id
_entity_poly.type
_entity_poly.pdbx_seq_one_letter_code
_entity_poly.pdbx_strand_id
1 'polypeptide(L)'
;MTNLTEKENEFFKGQVEKFKTFRKPNQSQQLLIALYDIENKSEDDFKKIRALLNAEKKYLQASKANKAIKDLLKADKEKERKALEHKKFILGGGLWAAIKDDRKINQSLSYRQLIEIMISQKLLNPFDKEGNNLFSEFLIRACPQFNLA
;
A
#
# COMPACT_ATOMS: atom_id res chain seq x y z
N MET A 1 24.46 17.96 37.25
CA MET A 1 24.38 16.49 36.98
C MET A 1 25.31 16.17 35.82
N THR A 2 26.49 15.64 36.12
CA THR A 2 27.64 15.57 35.20
C THR A 2 27.75 14.29 34.38
N ASN A 3 26.78 13.35 34.43
CA ASN A 3 26.82 12.11 33.65
C ASN A 3 25.43 11.67 33.18
N LEU A 4 25.36 10.94 32.07
CA LEU A 4 24.15 10.27 31.57
C LEU A 4 23.91 8.95 32.32
N THR A 5 22.64 8.57 32.45
CA THR A 5 22.29 7.23 32.93
C THR A 5 22.65 6.17 31.88
N GLU A 6 22.79 4.91 32.29
CA GLU A 6 23.09 3.79 31.38
C GLU A 6 22.09 3.69 30.22
N LYS A 7 20.78 3.77 30.53
CA LYS A 7 19.72 3.79 29.52
C LYS A 7 19.79 4.98 28.58
N GLU A 8 20.19 6.15 29.07
CA GLU A 8 20.38 7.33 28.22
C GLU A 8 21.60 7.18 27.32
N ASN A 9 22.69 6.57 27.80
CA ASN A 9 23.89 6.28 27.02
C ASN A 9 23.61 5.26 25.90
N GLU A 10 22.90 4.17 26.19
CA GLU A 10 22.48 3.19 25.18
C GLU A 10 21.62 3.85 24.10
N PHE A 11 20.62 4.64 24.52
CA PHE A 11 19.75 5.34 23.59
C PHE A 11 20.53 6.37 22.76
N PHE A 12 21.44 7.12 23.38
CA PHE A 12 22.28 8.10 22.70
C PHE A 12 23.15 7.43 21.63
N LYS A 13 23.88 6.37 22.00
CA LYS A 13 24.73 5.61 21.08
C LYS A 13 23.92 5.07 19.90
N GLY A 14 22.77 4.46 20.17
CA GLY A 14 21.89 3.93 19.12
C GLY A 14 21.38 5.01 18.15
N GLN A 15 21.04 6.21 18.64
CA GLN A 15 20.64 7.31 17.76
C GLN A 15 21.81 7.82 16.91
N VAL A 16 23.01 7.93 17.49
CA VAL A 16 24.20 8.39 16.77
C VAL A 16 24.57 7.41 15.66
N GLU A 17 24.63 6.11 15.96
CA GLU A 17 24.91 5.06 14.96
C GLU A 17 23.91 5.12 13.81
N LYS A 18 22.61 5.25 14.12
CA LYS A 18 21.56 5.43 13.13
C LYS A 18 21.77 6.70 12.29
N PHE A 19 22.02 7.85 12.91
CA PHE A 19 22.15 9.12 12.19
C PHE A 19 23.42 9.20 11.35
N LYS A 20 24.51 8.50 11.74
CA LYS A 20 25.72 8.35 10.92
C LYS A 20 25.43 7.63 9.58
N THR A 21 24.38 6.81 9.49
CA THR A 21 23.97 6.17 8.22
C THR A 21 23.17 7.09 7.28
N PHE A 22 22.69 8.24 7.77
CA PHE A 22 21.84 9.11 6.96
C PHE A 22 22.66 9.87 5.92
N ARG A 23 22.19 9.88 4.66
CA ARG A 23 22.84 10.64 3.58
C ARG A 23 22.92 12.14 3.87
N LYS A 24 21.90 12.70 4.56
CA LYS A 24 21.81 14.11 4.97
C LYS A 24 21.11 14.20 6.33
N PRO A 25 21.84 14.05 7.46
CA PRO A 25 21.28 14.28 8.77
C PRO A 25 20.92 15.77 8.95
N ASN A 26 19.86 16.07 9.69
CA ASN A 26 19.48 17.46 10.00
C ASN A 26 20.41 18.10 11.05
N GLN A 27 20.29 19.41 11.28
CA GLN A 27 21.18 20.14 12.21
C GLN A 27 21.19 19.56 13.63
N SER A 28 20.03 19.16 14.17
CA SER A 28 19.94 18.55 15.50
C SER A 28 20.63 17.18 15.56
N GLN A 29 20.50 16.37 14.50
CA GLN A 29 21.16 15.07 14.37
C GLN A 29 22.67 15.22 14.19
N GLN A 30 23.11 16.19 13.38
CA GLN A 30 24.53 16.53 13.22
C GLN A 30 25.15 16.97 14.55
N LEU A 31 24.45 17.82 15.31
CA LEU A 31 24.90 18.24 16.64
C LEU A 31 24.99 17.05 17.60
N LEU A 32 24.03 16.13 17.58
CA LEU A 32 24.06 14.93 18.41
C LEU A 32 25.25 14.02 18.07
N ILE A 33 25.57 13.87 16.78
CA ILE A 33 26.76 13.15 16.32
C ILE A 33 28.04 13.84 16.81
N ALA A 34 28.15 15.17 16.64
CA ALA A 34 29.33 15.92 17.07
C ALA A 34 29.56 15.82 18.58
N LEU A 35 28.48 15.91 19.38
CA LEU A 35 28.55 15.75 20.84
C LEU A 35 28.99 14.34 21.25
N TYR A 36 28.73 13.31 20.43
CA TYR A 36 29.14 11.93 20.74
C TYR A 36 30.66 11.80 20.74
N ASP A 37 31.33 12.39 19.74
CA ASP A 37 32.76 12.24 19.51
C ASP A 37 33.64 13.08 20.49
N ILE A 38 33.04 13.90 21.37
CA ILE A 38 33.75 14.66 22.41
C ILE A 38 34.20 13.73 23.55
N GLU A 39 35.49 13.64 23.84
CA GLU A 39 36.03 12.81 24.94
C GLU A 39 35.68 13.37 26.33
N ASN A 40 36.02 14.64 26.58
CA ASN A 40 35.81 15.31 27.87
C ASN A 40 34.58 16.23 27.82
N LYS A 41 33.39 15.64 27.95
CA LYS A 41 32.12 16.38 27.90
C LYS A 41 31.94 17.29 29.12
N SER A 42 31.57 18.54 28.86
CA SER A 42 31.19 19.50 29.90
C SER A 42 29.76 19.29 30.39
N GLU A 43 29.37 19.94 31.49
CA GLU A 43 27.97 19.91 31.95
C GLU A 43 27.00 20.51 30.91
N ASP A 44 27.45 21.49 30.13
CA ASP A 44 26.66 22.07 29.04
C ASP A 44 26.42 21.07 27.91
N ASP A 45 27.43 20.26 27.57
CA ASP A 45 27.30 19.19 26.56
C ASP A 45 26.27 18.16 27.02
N PHE A 46 26.30 17.75 28.29
CA PHE A 46 25.30 16.83 28.84
C PHE A 46 23.89 17.43 28.84
N LYS A 47 23.73 18.73 29.08
CA LYS A 47 22.43 19.42 28.96
C LYS A 47 21.92 19.39 27.52
N LYS A 48 22.78 19.70 26.55
CA LYS A 48 22.46 19.65 25.11
C LYS A 48 22.07 18.25 24.67
N ILE A 49 22.84 17.22 25.06
CA ILE A 49 22.54 15.81 24.74
C ILE A 49 21.15 15.46 25.27
N ARG A 50 20.85 15.72 26.55
CA ARG A 50 19.53 15.40 27.12
C ARG A 50 18.38 16.11 26.40
N ALA A 51 18.56 17.39 26.05
CA ALA A 51 17.54 18.14 25.32
C ALA A 51 17.27 17.50 23.94
N LEU A 52 18.33 17.15 23.20
CA LEU A 52 18.24 16.51 21.89
C LEU A 52 17.60 15.11 21.98
N LEU A 53 18.02 14.29 22.95
CA LEU A 53 17.44 12.95 23.15
C LEU A 53 15.97 13.00 23.53
N ASN A 54 15.55 13.99 24.34
CA ASN A 54 14.15 14.19 24.68
C ASN A 54 13.30 14.62 23.47
N ALA A 55 13.84 15.49 22.61
CA ALA A 55 13.20 15.85 21.35
C ALA A 55 13.03 14.62 20.46
N GLU A 56 14.07 13.80 20.30
CA GLU A 56 14.01 12.57 19.50
C GLU A 56 13.01 11.56 20.07
N LYS A 57 12.95 11.38 21.39
CA LYS A 57 11.95 10.51 22.04
C LYS A 57 10.52 10.94 21.70
N LYS A 58 10.22 12.23 21.80
CA LYS A 58 8.89 12.78 21.46
C LYS A 58 8.58 12.59 19.98
N TYR A 59 9.55 12.84 19.11
CA TYR A 59 9.41 12.61 17.67
C TYR A 59 9.09 11.13 17.37
N LEU A 60 9.82 10.19 17.97
CA LEU A 60 9.58 8.76 17.79
C LEU A 60 8.20 8.33 18.29
N GLN A 61 7.75 8.88 19.42
CA GLN A 61 6.40 8.64 19.93
C GLN A 61 5.33 9.13 18.95
N ALA A 62 5.45 10.37 18.46
CA ALA A 62 4.54 10.92 17.47
C ALA A 62 4.55 10.11 16.16
N SER A 63 5.74 9.69 15.70
CA SER A 63 5.88 8.85 14.51
C SER A 63 5.19 7.49 14.67
N LYS A 64 5.29 6.87 15.85
CA LYS A 64 4.60 5.59 16.15
C LYS A 64 3.08 5.77 16.14
N ALA A 65 2.56 6.81 16.80
CA ALA A 65 1.13 7.11 16.81
C ALA A 65 0.59 7.38 15.40
N ASN A 66 1.30 8.20 14.61
CA ASN A 66 0.93 8.49 13.22
C ASN A 66 0.94 7.23 12.34
N LYS A 67 1.90 6.32 12.55
CA LYS A 67 1.93 5.04 11.84
C LYS A 67 0.71 4.20 12.19
N ALA A 68 0.36 4.08 13.47
CA ALA A 68 -0.82 3.34 13.91
C ALA A 68 -2.12 3.90 13.29
N ILE A 69 -2.28 5.22 13.25
CA ILE A 69 -3.44 5.86 12.58
C ILE A 69 -3.47 5.52 11.09
N LYS A 70 -2.33 5.60 10.39
CA LYS A 70 -2.26 5.24 8.97
C LYS A 70 -2.61 3.77 8.73
N ASP A 71 -2.17 2.87 9.60
CA ASP A 71 -2.45 1.45 9.51
C ASP A 71 -3.94 1.17 9.73
N LEU A 72 -4.59 1.86 10.68
CA LEU A 72 -6.04 1.80 10.88
C LEU A 72 -6.82 2.28 9.65
N LEU A 73 -6.48 3.46 9.11
CA LEU A 73 -7.12 4.00 7.91
C LEU A 73 -6.94 3.09 6.69
N LYS A 74 -5.79 2.44 6.56
CA LYS A 74 -5.55 1.44 5.51
C LYS A 74 -6.40 0.19 5.73
N ALA A 75 -6.54 -0.26 6.97
CA ALA A 75 -7.36 -1.44 7.30
C ALA A 75 -8.83 -1.23 6.92
N ASP A 76 -9.38 -0.04 7.16
CA ASP A 76 -10.77 0.27 6.80
C ASP A 76 -10.96 0.31 5.27
N LYS A 77 -10.07 1.01 4.55
CA LYS A 77 -10.08 1.02 3.08
C LYS A 77 -9.90 -0.37 2.49
N GLU A 78 -9.08 -1.21 3.11
CA GLU A 78 -8.87 -2.58 2.66
C GLU A 78 -10.10 -3.47 2.91
N LYS A 79 -10.81 -3.28 4.03
CA LYS A 79 -12.09 -3.95 4.26
C LYS A 79 -13.14 -3.55 3.22
N GLU A 80 -13.25 -2.26 2.92
CA GLU A 80 -14.14 -1.75 1.88
C GLU A 80 -13.79 -2.34 0.50
N ARG A 81 -12.50 -2.35 0.15
CA ARG A 81 -12.02 -2.95 -1.10
C ARG A 81 -12.34 -4.44 -1.17
N LYS A 82 -12.07 -5.20 -0.10
CA LYS A 82 -12.41 -6.63 -0.03
C LYS A 82 -13.90 -6.88 -0.15
N ALA A 83 -14.73 -6.07 0.51
CA ALA A 83 -16.19 -6.18 0.41
C ALA A 83 -16.68 -5.89 -1.01
N LEU A 84 -16.13 -4.88 -1.68
CA LEU A 84 -16.46 -4.56 -3.07
C LEU A 84 -16.02 -5.68 -4.04
N GLU A 85 -14.79 -6.18 -3.90
CA GLU A 85 -14.28 -7.28 -4.73
C GLU A 85 -15.08 -8.57 -4.50
N HIS A 86 -15.49 -8.85 -3.26
CA HIS A 86 -16.37 -9.99 -2.96
C HIS A 86 -17.74 -9.86 -3.65
N LYS A 87 -18.35 -8.66 -3.63
CA LYS A 87 -19.60 -8.39 -4.36
C LYS A 87 -19.45 -8.61 -5.86
N LYS A 88 -18.37 -8.11 -6.46
CA LYS A 88 -18.05 -8.32 -7.88
C LYS A 88 -17.84 -9.80 -8.19
N PHE A 89 -17.14 -10.53 -7.31
CA PHE A 89 -16.90 -11.95 -7.48
C PHE A 89 -18.19 -12.76 -7.45
N ILE A 90 -19.09 -12.52 -6.49
CA ILE A 90 -20.40 -13.19 -6.42
C ILE A 90 -21.22 -12.89 -7.68
N LEU A 91 -21.32 -11.61 -8.06
CA LEU A 91 -22.07 -11.20 -9.25
C LEU A 91 -21.50 -11.83 -10.52
N GLY A 92 -20.18 -11.76 -10.70
CA GLY A 92 -19.47 -12.33 -11.84
C GLY A 92 -19.58 -13.86 -11.88
N GLY A 93 -19.48 -14.54 -10.75
CA GLY A 93 -19.63 -15.99 -10.65
C GLY A 93 -21.06 -16.47 -10.97
N GLY A 94 -22.07 -15.73 -10.51
CA GLY A 94 -23.47 -16.02 -10.88
C GLY A 94 -23.73 -15.81 -12.36
N LEU A 95 -23.24 -14.71 -12.94
CA LEU A 95 -23.33 -14.44 -14.37
C LEU A 95 -22.59 -15.51 -15.19
N TRP A 96 -21.39 -15.89 -14.77
CA TRP A 96 -20.60 -16.97 -15.39
C TRP A 96 -21.37 -18.29 -15.43
N ALA A 97 -21.94 -18.71 -14.30
CA ALA A 97 -22.74 -19.93 -14.23
C ALA A 97 -23.95 -19.88 -15.17
N ALA A 98 -24.65 -18.73 -15.22
CA ALA A 98 -25.79 -18.55 -16.10
C ALA A 98 -25.41 -18.61 -17.59
N ILE A 99 -24.24 -18.10 -17.97
CA ILE A 99 -23.70 -18.19 -19.34
C ILE A 99 -23.36 -19.65 -19.67
N LYS A 100 -22.66 -20.35 -18.77
CA LYS A 100 -22.24 -21.74 -18.97
C LYS A 100 -23.43 -22.69 -19.13
N ASP A 101 -24.50 -22.43 -18.40
CA ASP A 101 -25.75 -23.19 -18.45
C ASP A 101 -26.68 -22.74 -19.60
N ASP A 102 -26.25 -21.80 -20.46
CA ASP A 102 -27.05 -21.15 -21.52
C ASP A 102 -28.44 -20.68 -21.02
N ARG A 103 -28.48 -20.12 -19.81
CA ARG A 103 -29.73 -19.66 -19.22
C ARG A 103 -30.29 -18.49 -20.03
N LYS A 104 -31.62 -18.44 -20.07
CA LYS A 104 -32.37 -17.34 -20.68
C LYS A 104 -32.71 -16.29 -19.63
N ILE A 105 -32.54 -15.02 -19.99
CA ILE A 105 -33.03 -13.87 -19.21
C ILE A 105 -34.54 -13.75 -19.42
N ASN A 106 -34.98 -13.91 -20.68
CA ASN A 106 -36.39 -13.97 -21.08
C ASN A 106 -36.53 -14.81 -22.36
N GLN A 107 -37.71 -14.84 -22.96
CA GLN A 107 -37.97 -15.65 -24.18
C GLN A 107 -37.08 -15.28 -25.37
N SER A 108 -36.61 -14.03 -25.45
CA SER A 108 -35.84 -13.47 -26.56
C SER A 108 -34.34 -13.30 -26.32
N LEU A 109 -33.86 -13.39 -25.08
CA LEU A 109 -32.48 -13.03 -24.73
C LEU A 109 -31.85 -14.05 -23.77
N SER A 110 -30.66 -14.55 -24.11
CA SER A 110 -29.81 -15.35 -23.22
C SER A 110 -28.71 -14.53 -22.53
N TYR A 111 -28.17 -15.06 -21.43
CA TYR A 111 -27.03 -14.44 -20.76
C TYR A 111 -25.77 -14.40 -21.64
N ARG A 112 -25.62 -15.34 -22.57
CA ARG A 112 -24.57 -15.31 -23.60
C ARG A 112 -24.71 -14.10 -24.53
N GLN A 113 -25.92 -13.88 -25.07
CA GLN A 113 -26.22 -12.73 -25.93
C GLN A 113 -26.07 -11.40 -25.18
N LEU A 114 -26.37 -11.36 -23.89
CA LEU A 114 -26.11 -10.18 -23.06
C LEU A 114 -24.62 -9.79 -23.05
N ILE A 115 -23.71 -10.76 -22.93
CA ILE A 115 -22.26 -10.49 -22.99
C ILE A 115 -21.84 -9.96 -24.36
N GLU A 116 -22.38 -10.51 -25.45
CA GLU A 116 -22.12 -10.01 -26.81
C GLU A 116 -22.54 -8.53 -26.95
N ILE A 117 -23.71 -8.18 -26.41
CA ILE A 117 -24.18 -6.79 -26.37
C ILE A 117 -23.23 -5.91 -25.54
N MET A 118 -22.81 -6.37 -24.36
CA MET A 118 -21.88 -5.62 -23.50
C MET A 118 -20.53 -5.36 -24.18
N ILE A 119 -20.00 -6.34 -24.92
CA ILE A 119 -18.79 -6.19 -25.72
C ILE A 119 -19.01 -5.16 -26.83
N SER A 120 -20.13 -5.25 -27.56
CA SER A 120 -20.46 -4.33 -28.65
C SER A 120 -20.57 -2.87 -28.18
N GLN A 121 -21.07 -2.67 -26.96
CA GLN A 121 -21.20 -1.36 -26.31
C GLN A 121 -19.90 -0.91 -25.59
N LYS A 122 -18.81 -1.67 -25.70
CA LYS A 122 -17.52 -1.41 -25.04
C LYS A 122 -17.60 -1.35 -23.50
N LEU A 123 -18.61 -1.98 -22.91
CA LEU A 123 -18.76 -2.10 -21.45
C LEU A 123 -17.88 -3.22 -20.87
N LEU A 124 -17.42 -4.14 -21.72
CA LEU A 124 -16.62 -5.29 -21.34
C LEU A 124 -15.56 -5.55 -22.42
N ASN A 125 -14.30 -5.65 -22.00
CA ASN A 125 -13.21 -6.05 -22.87
C ASN A 125 -13.06 -7.58 -22.80
N PRO A 126 -13.26 -8.32 -23.90
CA PRO A 126 -13.15 -9.77 -23.90
C PRO A 126 -11.71 -10.28 -23.96
N PHE A 127 -10.72 -9.39 -24.08
CA PHE A 127 -9.32 -9.79 -24.21
C PHE A 127 -8.53 -9.52 -22.93
N ASP A 128 -7.63 -10.45 -22.59
CA ASP A 128 -6.61 -10.23 -21.58
C ASP A 128 -5.47 -9.31 -22.09
N LYS A 129 -4.43 -9.14 -21.28
CA LYS A 129 -3.27 -8.29 -21.63
C LYS A 129 -2.42 -8.85 -22.77
N GLU A 130 -2.53 -10.15 -23.03
CA GLU A 130 -1.79 -10.87 -24.07
C GLU A 130 -2.61 -10.98 -25.36
N GLY A 131 -3.87 -10.52 -25.35
CA GLY A 131 -4.78 -10.55 -26.48
C GLY A 131 -5.58 -11.84 -26.59
N ASN A 132 -5.55 -12.72 -25.58
CA ASN A 132 -6.36 -13.95 -25.57
C ASN A 132 -7.81 -13.62 -25.24
N ASN A 133 -8.76 -14.24 -25.95
CA ASN A 133 -10.18 -14.08 -25.67
C ASN A 133 -10.57 -14.87 -24.42
N LEU A 134 -10.95 -14.15 -23.36
CA LEU A 134 -11.34 -14.66 -22.04
C LEU A 134 -12.64 -15.48 -22.04
N PHE A 135 -13.41 -15.42 -23.13
CA PHE A 135 -14.75 -15.97 -23.22
C PHE A 135 -14.91 -16.91 -24.43
N SER A 136 -13.79 -17.37 -25.00
CA SER A 136 -13.73 -18.14 -26.24
C SER A 136 -14.55 -19.44 -26.23
N GLU A 137 -14.74 -20.02 -25.06
CA GLU A 137 -15.40 -21.30 -24.83
C GLU A 137 -16.94 -21.22 -24.85
N PHE A 138 -17.51 -20.03 -24.62
CA PHE A 138 -18.96 -19.79 -24.75
C PHE A 138 -19.29 -18.72 -25.78
N LEU A 139 -18.34 -17.92 -26.25
CA LEU A 139 -18.51 -17.06 -27.41
C LEU A 139 -17.87 -17.75 -28.63
N ILE A 140 -18.57 -18.73 -29.20
CA ILE A 140 -18.19 -19.33 -30.50
C ILE A 140 -18.07 -18.18 -31.50
N ARG A 141 -16.84 -17.96 -31.99
CA ARG A 141 -16.41 -16.88 -32.91
C ARG A 141 -17.55 -16.19 -33.66
N ALA A 142 -18.05 -15.10 -33.11
CA ALA A 142 -18.40 -13.93 -33.90
C ALA A 142 -17.16 -13.03 -33.84
N CYS A 143 -16.15 -13.18 -34.70
CA CYS A 143 -16.18 -12.55 -36.01
C CYS A 143 -14.86 -12.86 -36.76
N PRO A 144 -14.89 -13.39 -37.99
CA PRO A 144 -13.78 -13.30 -38.92
C PRO A 144 -13.98 -12.11 -39.87
N GLN A 145 -14.00 -10.86 -39.39
CA GLN A 145 -14.05 -9.67 -40.27
C GLN A 145 -13.27 -8.44 -39.74
N PHE A 146 -12.13 -8.65 -39.10
CA PHE A 146 -11.09 -7.60 -39.08
C PHE A 146 -9.90 -8.08 -39.92
N ASN A 147 -10.16 -8.32 -41.22
CA ASN A 147 -9.11 -8.23 -42.21
C ASN A 147 -9.05 -6.77 -42.65
N LEU A 148 -7.91 -6.14 -42.36
CA LEU A 148 -7.49 -4.87 -42.92
C LEU A 148 -7.58 -4.93 -44.44
N ALA A 149 -8.37 -4.03 -45.00
CA ALA A 149 -8.23 -3.47 -46.34
C ALA A 149 -8.47 -1.96 -46.21
#